data_AF-A0A365H5U2-F1
#
_entry.id   AF-A0A365H5U2-F1
#
_cell.length_a   1.000
_cell.length_b   1.000
_cell.length_c   1.000
_cell.angle_alpha   90.00
_cell.angle_beta   90.00
_cell.angle_gamma   90.00
#
_symmetry.space_group_name_H-M   'P 1'
#
loop_
_entity.id
_entity.type
_entity.pdbx_description
1 polymer ?
#
loop_
_entity_poly.entity_id
_entity_poly.type
_entity_poly.pdbx_seq_one_letter_code
_entity_poly.pdbx_strand_id
1 'polypeptide(L)'
;MSSTQQRKKPAQNKKKDNSGTYGCLFVIVLTAVFVVGPILWGMYDEGVFDGSSKSSETAPVFGGRESGLLAEQLAEASKVQNVCYGWEIDSGRSFVRPAAPVYSGTFTPAPVPSTDSFDDPSSDGVELGSNLGVGVDPRKVPDRCPRWVVFTADYYYSSIDKEWTSVSSGIKTNLDITLTGFDLDDLGITNQELLGDNANGRLADAIGALPMIVAEKGGAQPVPAPAAAQPPPAGDEVSGPGVGRYIFMGIAILLIAGGLVWIIAAAVRSRGSES
;
A
#
# COMPACT_ATOMS: atom_id res chain seq x y z
N MET A 1 53.69 74.32 -49.30
CA MET A 1 53.48 74.18 -47.84
C MET A 1 52.00 73.95 -47.59
N SER A 2 51.59 72.72 -47.29
CA SER A 2 50.43 72.48 -46.41
C SER A 2 50.41 71.02 -46.00
N SER A 3 50.17 70.82 -44.72
CA SER A 3 50.52 69.67 -43.91
C SER A 3 49.55 68.51 -44.05
N THR A 4 50.08 67.30 -44.21
CA THR A 4 49.35 66.04 -44.15
C THR A 4 49.23 65.60 -42.69
N GLN A 5 48.02 65.51 -42.13
CA GLN A 5 47.78 64.79 -40.88
C GLN A 5 46.92 63.54 -41.12
N GLN A 6 47.58 62.38 -41.09
CA GLN A 6 46.94 61.08 -40.97
C GLN A 6 46.52 60.83 -39.51
N ARG A 7 45.21 60.72 -39.27
CA ARG A 7 44.64 60.31 -37.98
C ARG A 7 44.66 58.79 -37.87
N LYS A 8 45.46 58.28 -36.94
CA LYS A 8 45.59 56.86 -36.55
C LYS A 8 44.33 56.43 -35.77
N LYS A 9 43.59 55.43 -36.26
CA LYS A 9 42.46 54.82 -35.53
C LYS A 9 43.00 53.87 -34.44
N PRO A 10 42.51 53.92 -33.20
CA PRO A 10 42.90 52.97 -32.17
C PRO A 10 42.22 51.62 -32.37
N ALA A 11 43.00 50.54 -32.27
CA ALA A 11 42.53 49.16 -32.25
C ALA A 11 41.76 48.91 -30.94
N GLN A 12 40.48 48.59 -31.04
CA GLN A 12 39.69 48.16 -29.90
C GLN A 12 39.95 46.68 -29.61
N ASN A 13 40.63 46.43 -28.49
CA ASN A 13 40.80 45.09 -27.92
C ASN A 13 39.44 44.62 -27.38
N LYS A 14 38.80 43.71 -28.11
CA LYS A 14 37.55 43.07 -27.70
C LYS A 14 37.87 42.00 -26.66
N LYS A 15 37.83 42.37 -25.38
CA LYS A 15 37.95 41.44 -24.25
C LYS A 15 36.72 40.51 -24.28
N LYS A 16 36.96 39.21 -24.43
CA LYS A 16 35.91 38.18 -24.47
C LYS A 16 35.58 37.82 -23.02
N ASP A 17 34.53 38.42 -22.49
CA ASP A 17 34.12 38.22 -21.11
C ASP A 17 33.44 36.84 -20.98
N ASN A 18 34.16 35.86 -20.41
CA ASN A 18 33.69 34.50 -20.12
C ASN A 18 32.70 34.43 -18.92
N SER A 19 32.09 35.55 -18.55
CA SER A 19 31.20 35.65 -17.38
C SER A 19 29.83 34.98 -17.59
N GLY A 20 29.45 34.68 -18.84
CA GLY A 20 28.18 34.04 -19.17
C GLY A 20 28.09 32.54 -18.85
N THR A 21 29.21 31.82 -18.85
CA THR A 21 29.20 30.35 -18.68
C THR A 21 29.01 29.94 -17.22
N TYR A 22 29.64 30.67 -16.29
CA TYR A 22 29.53 30.39 -14.86
C TYR A 22 28.17 30.79 -14.27
N GLY A 23 27.55 31.86 -14.79
CA GLY A 23 26.20 32.27 -14.38
C GLY A 23 25.13 31.24 -14.75
N CYS A 24 25.23 30.64 -15.94
CA CYS A 24 24.25 29.64 -16.38
C CYS A 24 24.39 28.31 -15.61
N LEU A 25 25.64 27.86 -15.36
CA LEU A 25 25.91 26.67 -14.55
C LEU A 25 25.44 26.83 -13.11
N PHE A 26 25.63 28.01 -12.52
CA PHE A 26 25.16 28.28 -11.16
C PHE A 26 23.64 28.21 -11.05
N VAL A 27 22.90 28.78 -12.02
CA VAL A 27 21.43 28.70 -12.04
C VAL A 27 20.96 27.26 -12.19
N ILE A 28 21.56 26.45 -13.07
CA ILE A 28 21.18 25.04 -13.26
C ILE A 28 21.41 24.24 -11.98
N VAL A 29 22.55 24.41 -11.31
CA VAL A 29 22.86 23.71 -10.05
C VAL A 29 21.89 24.11 -8.95
N LEU A 30 21.57 25.41 -8.83
CA LEU A 30 20.62 25.89 -7.83
C LEU A 30 19.20 25.35 -8.08
N THR A 31 18.80 25.26 -9.34
CA THR A 31 17.48 24.71 -9.71
C THR A 31 17.42 23.20 -9.43
N ALA A 32 18.47 22.45 -9.76
CA ALA A 32 18.54 21.01 -9.46
C ALA A 32 18.50 20.74 -7.95
N VAL A 33 19.24 21.51 -7.15
CA VAL A 33 19.31 21.30 -5.69
C VAL A 33 18.02 21.73 -4.99
N PHE A 34 17.44 22.88 -5.34
CA PHE A 34 16.30 23.45 -4.60
C PHE A 34 14.93 23.05 -5.15
N VAL A 35 14.82 22.63 -6.42
CA VAL A 35 13.55 22.21 -7.01
C VAL A 35 13.50 20.69 -7.14
N VAL A 36 14.53 20.07 -7.72
CA VAL A 36 14.51 18.61 -7.98
C VAL A 36 14.85 17.81 -6.72
N GLY A 37 15.77 18.30 -5.88
CA GLY A 37 16.16 17.66 -4.62
C GLY A 37 14.98 17.36 -3.68
N PRO A 38 14.12 18.34 -3.33
CA PRO A 38 12.98 18.12 -2.44
C PRO A 38 11.89 17.23 -3.05
N ILE A 39 11.68 17.30 -4.37
CA ILE A 39 10.72 16.44 -5.08
C ILE A 39 11.22 15.00 -5.06
N LEU A 40 12.50 14.76 -5.37
CA LEU A 40 13.08 13.43 -5.31
C LEU A 40 13.13 12.89 -3.89
N TRP A 41 13.38 13.73 -2.88
CA TRP A 41 13.37 13.32 -1.48
C TRP A 41 11.95 12.98 -0.98
N GLY A 42 10.94 13.78 -1.35
CA GLY A 42 9.53 13.49 -1.03
C GLY A 42 9.05 12.19 -1.70
N MET A 43 9.43 11.96 -2.96
CA MET A 43 9.15 10.69 -3.65
C MET A 43 9.90 9.49 -3.04
N TYR A 44 11.02 9.71 -2.35
CA TYR A 44 11.77 8.66 -1.66
C TYR A 44 11.11 8.27 -0.33
N ASP A 45 10.59 9.24 0.43
CA ASP A 45 9.83 8.97 1.67
C ASP A 45 8.44 8.35 1.40
N GLU A 46 7.83 8.64 0.24
CA GLU A 46 6.52 8.12 -0.16
C GLU A 46 6.59 6.75 -0.87
N GLY A 47 7.75 6.10 -0.94
CA GLY A 47 7.89 4.72 -1.43
C GLY A 47 7.66 4.54 -2.94
N VAL A 48 7.62 5.62 -3.73
CA VAL A 48 7.37 5.57 -5.19
C VAL A 48 8.53 4.90 -5.96
N PHE A 49 9.72 4.84 -5.36
CA PHE A 49 10.90 4.15 -5.91
C PHE A 49 11.26 2.87 -5.16
N ASP A 50 10.41 2.38 -4.26
CA ASP A 50 10.47 0.96 -3.90
C ASP A 50 9.97 0.15 -5.08
N GLY A 51 10.86 0.03 -6.07
CA GLY A 51 10.87 -1.02 -7.07
C GLY A 51 11.12 -2.37 -6.41
N SER A 52 10.32 -2.70 -5.38
CA SER A 52 10.02 -4.06 -5.06
C SER A 52 9.29 -4.60 -6.27
N SER A 53 10.07 -5.27 -7.12
CA SER A 53 9.60 -6.17 -8.16
C SER A 53 8.30 -6.81 -7.69
N LYS A 54 7.24 -6.65 -8.48
CA LYS A 54 5.98 -7.36 -8.35
C LYS A 54 6.26 -8.74 -7.78
N SER A 55 5.94 -8.92 -6.50
CA SER A 55 6.03 -10.22 -5.85
C SER A 55 4.83 -11.06 -6.29
N SER A 56 4.58 -11.12 -7.60
CA SER A 56 3.62 -12.03 -8.22
C SER A 56 4.07 -13.49 -8.07
N GLU A 57 5.29 -13.75 -7.59
CA GLU A 57 5.78 -15.08 -7.25
C GLU A 57 5.25 -15.60 -5.90
N THR A 58 4.63 -14.75 -5.08
CA THR A 58 4.37 -15.05 -3.67
C THR A 58 2.85 -15.06 -3.46
N ALA A 59 2.22 -16.24 -3.48
CA ALA A 59 0.81 -16.42 -3.09
C ALA A 59 0.44 -15.64 -1.82
N PRO A 60 -0.79 -15.13 -1.70
CA PRO A 60 -1.18 -14.35 -0.55
C PRO A 60 -1.12 -15.22 0.71
N VAL A 61 -0.27 -14.80 1.64
CA VAL A 61 -0.04 -15.41 2.95
C VAL A 61 0.06 -14.23 3.91
N PHE A 62 -0.62 -14.32 5.05
CA PHE A 62 -0.58 -13.26 6.03
C PHE A 62 0.76 -13.25 6.77
N GLY A 63 1.27 -12.05 7.05
CA GLY A 63 2.35 -11.90 8.02
C GLY A 63 1.83 -12.08 9.43
N GLY A 64 2.75 -12.27 10.40
CA GLY A 64 2.38 -12.59 11.78
C GLY A 64 1.57 -11.49 12.46
N ARG A 65 1.75 -10.22 12.06
CA ARG A 65 0.96 -9.10 12.57
C ARG A 65 -0.46 -9.15 12.00
N GLU A 66 -0.58 -9.38 10.70
CA GLU A 66 -1.85 -9.43 9.97
C GLU A 66 -2.71 -10.60 10.48
N SER A 67 -2.14 -11.81 10.58
CA SER A 67 -2.82 -12.97 11.14
C SER A 67 -3.23 -12.76 12.60
N GLY A 68 -2.42 -12.05 13.38
CA GLY A 68 -2.71 -11.71 14.79
C GLY A 68 -3.91 -10.77 14.93
N LEU A 69 -3.91 -9.67 14.18
CA LEU A 69 -5.02 -8.71 14.15
C LEU A 69 -6.32 -9.35 13.64
N LEU A 70 -6.22 -10.21 12.62
CA LEU A 70 -7.38 -10.92 12.08
C LEU A 70 -7.96 -11.88 13.12
N ALA A 71 -7.12 -12.65 13.84
CA ALA A 71 -7.56 -13.51 14.93
C ALA A 71 -8.28 -12.72 16.03
N GLU A 72 -7.78 -11.52 16.38
CA GLU A 72 -8.41 -10.64 17.37
C GLU A 72 -9.78 -10.13 16.93
N GLN A 73 -9.88 -9.65 15.69
CA GLN A 73 -11.14 -9.19 15.11
C GLN A 73 -12.18 -10.31 15.11
N LEU A 74 -11.78 -11.52 14.70
CA LEU A 74 -12.67 -12.69 14.71
C LEU A 74 -13.04 -13.11 16.14
N ALA A 75 -12.16 -12.92 17.12
CA ALA A 75 -12.44 -13.20 18.53
C ALA A 75 -13.49 -12.26 19.12
N GLU A 76 -13.50 -10.99 18.72
CA GLU A 76 -14.56 -10.05 19.11
C GLU A 76 -15.91 -10.47 18.55
N ALA A 77 -15.99 -10.74 17.25
CA ALA A 77 -17.20 -11.24 16.61
C ALA A 77 -17.70 -12.56 17.24
N SER A 78 -16.77 -13.49 17.50
CA SER A 78 -17.08 -14.79 18.10
C SER A 78 -17.70 -14.68 19.48
N LYS A 79 -17.24 -13.75 20.32
CA LYS A 79 -17.81 -13.51 21.66
C LYS A 79 -19.27 -13.08 21.60
N VAL A 80 -19.65 -12.30 20.60
CA VAL A 80 -21.03 -11.81 20.42
C VAL A 80 -21.92 -12.88 19.79
N GLN A 81 -21.40 -13.58 18.78
CA GLN A 81 -22.19 -14.48 17.94
C GLN A 81 -22.25 -15.92 18.47
N ASN A 82 -21.34 -16.27 19.40
CA ASN A 82 -21.15 -17.63 19.88
C ASN A 82 -20.91 -18.63 18.71
N VAL A 83 -20.10 -18.20 17.75
CA VAL A 83 -19.65 -18.95 16.57
C VAL A 83 -18.14 -18.73 16.45
N CYS A 84 -17.37 -19.78 16.23
CA CYS A 84 -15.94 -19.67 15.94
C CYS A 84 -15.72 -19.37 14.46
N TYR A 85 -14.87 -18.39 14.18
CA TYR A 85 -14.53 -17.99 12.82
C TYR A 85 -13.06 -18.31 12.57
N GLY A 86 -12.76 -18.84 11.39
CA GLY A 86 -11.38 -19.13 11.01
C GLY A 86 -11.13 -19.13 9.52
N TRP A 87 -9.89 -19.45 9.18
CA TRP A 87 -9.41 -19.51 7.80
C TRP A 87 -8.46 -20.68 7.59
N GLU A 88 -8.44 -21.16 6.36
CA GLU A 88 -7.54 -22.17 5.82
C GLU A 88 -7.15 -21.72 4.41
N ILE A 89 -5.86 -21.42 4.21
CA ILE A 89 -5.34 -20.92 2.95
C ILE A 89 -4.27 -21.90 2.48
N ASP A 90 -4.57 -22.69 1.48
CA ASP A 90 -3.58 -23.51 0.80
C ASP A 90 -2.90 -22.67 -0.27
N SER A 91 -1.67 -22.26 0.03
CA SER A 91 -0.85 -21.50 -0.91
C SER A 91 -0.05 -22.39 -1.87
N GLY A 92 -0.12 -23.73 -1.76
CA GLY A 92 0.65 -24.67 -2.59
C GLY A 92 2.17 -24.57 -2.40
N ARG A 93 2.65 -23.90 -1.36
CA ARG A 93 4.07 -23.65 -1.10
C ARG A 93 4.62 -24.67 -0.12
N SER A 94 5.62 -25.44 -0.53
CA SER A 94 6.22 -26.48 0.32
C SER A 94 6.96 -25.98 1.57
N PHE A 95 7.00 -24.67 1.85
CA PHE A 95 7.65 -24.12 3.04
C PHE A 95 7.23 -22.67 3.33
N VAL A 96 6.02 -22.47 3.88
CA VAL A 96 5.67 -21.18 4.49
C VAL A 96 6.04 -21.26 5.95
N ARG A 97 7.13 -20.60 6.37
CA ARG A 97 7.35 -20.40 7.80
C ARG A 97 6.31 -19.41 8.31
N PRO A 98 5.37 -19.82 9.18
CA PRO A 98 4.45 -18.87 9.76
C PRO A 98 5.27 -17.86 10.55
N ALA A 99 5.13 -16.58 10.22
CA ALA A 99 5.71 -15.54 11.07
C ALA A 99 5.03 -15.64 12.45
N ALA A 100 5.82 -15.55 13.52
CA ALA A 100 5.28 -15.60 14.87
C ALA A 100 4.20 -14.51 15.00
N PRO A 101 2.97 -14.88 15.42
CA PRO A 101 1.88 -13.93 15.43
C PRO A 101 2.15 -12.82 16.44
N VAL A 102 1.81 -11.59 16.07
CA VAL A 102 1.90 -10.42 16.94
C VAL A 102 0.48 -9.99 17.29
N TYR A 103 0.11 -10.18 18.55
CA TYR A 103 -1.17 -9.78 19.09
C TYR A 103 -1.09 -8.39 19.74
N SER A 104 -2.16 -7.63 19.60
CA SER A 104 -2.35 -6.34 20.27
C SER A 104 -3.10 -6.54 21.61
N GLY A 105 -2.64 -5.83 22.65
CA GLY A 105 -3.41 -5.66 23.89
C GLY A 105 -3.61 -6.92 24.75
N THR A 106 -4.88 -7.24 25.04
CA THR A 106 -5.34 -8.21 26.06
C THR A 106 -5.81 -9.55 25.49
N PHE A 107 -5.66 -9.77 24.19
CA PHE A 107 -6.02 -11.03 23.57
C PHE A 107 -5.03 -12.13 23.98
N THR A 108 -5.58 -13.19 24.57
CA THR A 108 -4.79 -14.38 24.93
C THR A 108 -5.19 -15.50 23.96
N PRO A 109 -4.32 -15.88 23.01
CA PRO A 109 -4.60 -16.99 22.12
C PRO A 109 -4.76 -18.29 22.92
N ALA A 110 -5.55 -19.19 22.38
CA ALA A 110 -5.54 -20.57 22.80
C ALA A 110 -4.09 -21.11 22.77
N PRO A 111 -3.71 -21.95 23.74
CA PRO A 111 -2.49 -22.72 23.59
C PRO A 111 -2.60 -23.50 22.28
N VAL A 112 -1.65 -23.26 21.38
CA VAL A 112 -1.50 -24.07 20.17
C VAL A 112 -1.28 -25.50 20.65
N PRO A 113 -2.07 -26.49 20.21
CA PRO A 113 -1.84 -27.87 20.62
C PRO A 113 -0.38 -28.22 20.34
N SER A 114 0.34 -28.62 21.39
CA SER A 114 1.75 -29.02 21.28
C SER A 114 1.83 -30.21 20.32
N THR A 115 2.21 -29.93 19.08
CA THR A 115 2.64 -30.94 18.14
C THR A 115 4.03 -31.39 18.56
N ASP A 116 4.11 -32.22 19.61
CA ASP A 116 5.34 -32.97 19.96
C ASP A 116 5.75 -33.96 18.85
N SER A 117 4.94 -34.06 17.79
CA SER A 117 5.31 -34.62 16.49
C SER A 117 5.03 -33.52 15.46
N PHE A 118 6.08 -32.79 15.06
CA PHE A 118 6.01 -31.73 14.06
C PHE A 118 5.87 -32.35 12.65
N ASP A 119 4.75 -33.04 12.41
CA ASP A 119 4.09 -32.90 11.11
C ASP A 119 3.44 -31.51 11.15
N ASP A 120 4.24 -30.51 10.85
CA ASP A 120 3.82 -29.12 10.75
C ASP A 120 2.65 -29.05 9.77
N PRO A 121 1.44 -28.64 10.15
CA PRO A 121 0.38 -28.41 9.16
C PRO A 121 0.76 -27.31 8.16
N SER A 122 1.83 -26.53 8.42
CA SER A 122 2.44 -25.60 7.46
C SER A 122 3.44 -26.25 6.48
N SER A 123 3.76 -27.54 6.64
CA SER A 123 4.69 -28.27 5.75
C SER A 123 4.17 -28.42 4.32
N ASP A 124 2.86 -28.29 4.12
CA ASP A 124 2.22 -28.36 2.81
C ASP A 124 1.90 -26.97 2.23
N GLY A 125 2.24 -25.88 2.93
CA GLY A 125 1.93 -24.51 2.49
C GLY A 125 0.55 -24.02 2.87
N VAL A 126 -0.08 -24.70 3.84
CA VAL A 126 -1.39 -24.34 4.37
C VAL A 126 -1.22 -23.40 5.55
N GLU A 127 -1.78 -22.19 5.44
CA GLU A 127 -1.93 -21.26 6.54
C GLU A 127 -3.27 -21.49 7.23
N LEU A 128 -3.26 -21.67 8.55
CA LEU A 128 -4.45 -21.88 9.36
C LEU A 128 -4.57 -20.79 10.42
N GLY A 129 -5.79 -20.43 10.79
CA GLY A 129 -6.04 -19.63 11.98
C GLY A 129 -7.50 -19.45 12.30
N SER A 130 -7.77 -18.88 13.47
CA SER A 130 -9.13 -18.60 13.94
C SER A 130 -9.18 -17.55 15.03
N ASN A 131 -10.39 -17.29 15.51
CA ASN A 131 -10.68 -16.56 16.73
C ASN A 131 -9.98 -17.14 17.98
N LEU A 132 -9.46 -18.37 17.91
CA LEU A 132 -8.66 -18.97 18.98
C LEU A 132 -7.17 -18.66 18.85
N GLY A 133 -6.72 -18.10 17.73
CA GLY A 133 -5.32 -17.80 17.47
C GLY A 133 -4.86 -18.32 16.12
N VAL A 134 -3.64 -17.94 15.76
CA VAL A 134 -3.00 -18.34 14.51
C VAL A 134 -2.52 -19.79 14.65
N GLY A 135 -2.68 -20.59 13.59
CA GLY A 135 -2.37 -22.02 13.57
C GLY A 135 -3.45 -22.91 14.21
N VAL A 136 -4.57 -22.35 14.67
CA VAL A 136 -5.64 -23.13 15.32
C VAL A 136 -6.85 -23.22 14.40
N ASP A 137 -7.12 -24.43 13.91
CA ASP A 137 -8.33 -24.75 13.13
C ASP A 137 -9.53 -25.03 14.08
N PRO A 138 -10.63 -24.25 14.00
CA PRO A 138 -11.76 -24.41 14.91
C PRO A 138 -12.50 -25.73 14.73
N ARG A 139 -12.35 -26.39 13.56
CA ARG A 139 -12.95 -27.70 13.25
C ARG A 139 -12.31 -28.82 14.08
N LYS A 140 -11.05 -28.65 14.50
CA LYS A 140 -10.27 -29.64 15.26
C LYS A 140 -10.45 -29.51 16.78
N VAL A 141 -11.21 -28.53 17.25
CA VAL A 141 -11.44 -28.25 18.67
C VAL A 141 -12.94 -28.11 18.99
N PRO A 142 -13.75 -29.15 18.72
CA PRO A 142 -15.21 -29.08 18.86
C PRO A 142 -15.69 -28.73 20.27
N ASP A 143 -14.92 -29.09 21.31
CA ASP A 143 -15.25 -28.76 22.70
C ASP A 143 -15.23 -27.25 22.98
N ARG A 144 -14.40 -26.50 22.25
CA ARG A 144 -14.28 -25.03 22.36
C ARG A 144 -15.06 -24.30 21.29
N CYS A 145 -15.22 -24.93 20.13
CA CYS A 145 -15.88 -24.40 18.95
C CYS A 145 -16.97 -25.36 18.46
N PRO A 146 -18.08 -25.52 19.21
CA PRO A 146 -19.17 -26.40 18.79
C PRO A 146 -19.89 -25.87 17.55
N ARG A 147 -19.79 -24.56 17.29
CA ARG A 147 -20.32 -23.86 16.11
C ARG A 147 -19.16 -23.15 15.43
N TRP A 148 -18.94 -23.40 14.14
CA TRP A 148 -17.80 -22.82 13.43
C TRP A 148 -18.11 -22.51 11.97
N VAL A 149 -17.38 -21.53 11.45
CA VAL A 149 -17.37 -21.11 10.05
C VAL A 149 -15.92 -20.85 9.65
N VAL A 150 -15.47 -21.49 8.58
CA VAL A 150 -14.10 -21.41 8.09
C VAL A 150 -14.09 -21.00 6.63
N PHE A 151 -13.42 -19.90 6.32
CA PHE A 151 -13.10 -19.53 4.95
C PHE A 151 -11.97 -20.43 4.42
N THR A 152 -12.11 -20.93 3.21
CA THR A 152 -11.09 -21.77 2.55
C THR A 152 -10.68 -21.15 1.23
N ALA A 153 -9.39 -21.05 0.96
CA ALA A 153 -8.85 -20.66 -0.34
C ALA A 153 -7.72 -21.59 -0.77
N ASP A 154 -7.84 -22.14 -1.97
CA ASP A 154 -6.85 -23.03 -2.58
C ASP A 154 -6.24 -22.33 -3.80
N TYR A 155 -4.94 -22.02 -3.74
CA TYR A 155 -4.19 -21.35 -4.79
C TYR A 155 -3.45 -22.34 -5.67
N TYR A 156 -3.59 -22.17 -6.99
CA TYR A 156 -2.95 -23.02 -7.98
C TYR A 156 -1.88 -22.25 -8.75
N TYR A 157 -0.64 -22.73 -8.68
CA TYR A 157 0.51 -22.16 -9.39
C TYR A 157 0.81 -22.91 -10.68
N SER A 158 0.92 -22.18 -11.80
CA SER A 158 1.44 -22.74 -13.06
C SER A 158 2.95 -22.55 -13.10
N SER A 159 3.69 -23.67 -13.06
CA SER A 159 5.15 -23.64 -13.23
C SER A 159 5.59 -23.23 -14.65
N ILE A 160 4.70 -23.36 -15.64
CA ILE A 160 4.95 -22.99 -17.03
C ILE A 160 4.92 -21.48 -17.17
N ASP A 161 3.87 -20.86 -16.64
CA ASP A 161 3.61 -19.42 -16.77
C ASP A 161 4.28 -18.61 -15.65
N LYS A 162 4.79 -19.32 -14.62
CA LYS A 162 5.39 -18.76 -13.40
C LYS A 162 4.47 -17.80 -12.65
N GLU A 163 3.17 -18.04 -12.73
CA GLU A 163 2.14 -17.22 -12.11
C GLU A 163 1.03 -18.08 -11.49
N TRP A 164 0.30 -17.47 -10.55
CA TRP A 164 -0.90 -18.04 -9.96
C TRP A 164 -2.05 -17.94 -10.98
N THR A 165 -2.50 -19.08 -11.50
CA THR A 165 -3.48 -19.11 -12.59
C THR A 165 -4.92 -19.13 -12.11
N SER A 166 -5.15 -19.67 -10.91
CA SER A 166 -6.50 -19.78 -10.35
C SER A 166 -6.47 -19.88 -8.84
N VAL A 167 -7.53 -19.37 -8.22
CA VAL A 167 -7.86 -19.59 -6.82
C VAL A 167 -9.28 -20.14 -6.73
N SER A 168 -9.47 -21.15 -5.89
CA SER A 168 -10.78 -21.66 -5.52
C SER A 168 -11.07 -21.22 -4.09
N SER A 169 -12.07 -20.37 -3.90
CA SER A 169 -12.50 -19.94 -2.57
C SER A 169 -13.84 -20.56 -2.17
N GLY A 170 -14.09 -20.68 -0.87
CA GLY A 170 -15.32 -21.23 -0.34
C GLY A 170 -15.47 -21.00 1.16
N ILE A 171 -16.64 -21.33 1.68
CA ILE A 171 -16.95 -21.24 3.10
C ILE A 171 -17.43 -22.61 3.57
N LYS A 172 -16.76 -23.17 4.58
CA LYS A 172 -17.17 -24.41 5.25
C LYS A 172 -17.82 -24.04 6.59
N THR A 173 -18.92 -24.71 6.93
CA THR A 173 -19.66 -24.44 8.16
C THR A 173 -20.36 -25.70 8.67
N ASN A 174 -20.60 -25.77 9.99
CA ASN A 174 -21.47 -26.77 10.61
C ASN A 174 -22.81 -26.17 11.11
N LEU A 175 -23.10 -24.93 10.72
CA LEU A 175 -24.36 -24.27 11.03
C LEU A 175 -25.50 -24.77 10.13
N ASP A 176 -26.74 -24.63 10.59
CA ASP A 176 -27.94 -24.92 9.81
C ASP A 176 -28.29 -23.78 8.83
N ILE A 177 -27.28 -23.34 8.06
CA ILE A 177 -27.39 -22.32 7.02
C ILE A 177 -26.56 -22.74 5.81
N THR A 178 -27.01 -22.35 4.63
CA THR A 178 -26.24 -22.54 3.40
C THR A 178 -25.36 -21.33 3.17
N LEU A 179 -24.04 -21.53 3.22
CA LEU A 179 -23.04 -20.53 2.86
C LEU A 179 -22.35 -20.99 1.58
N THR A 180 -22.23 -20.10 0.60
CA THR A 180 -21.65 -20.37 -0.72
C THR A 180 -20.64 -19.30 -1.09
N GLY A 181 -19.80 -19.58 -2.09
CA GLY A 181 -18.90 -18.57 -2.65
C GLY A 181 -19.64 -17.34 -3.21
N PHE A 182 -20.88 -17.50 -3.66
CA PHE A 182 -21.69 -16.38 -4.15
C PHE A 182 -21.96 -15.31 -3.08
N ASP A 183 -21.99 -15.71 -1.80
CA ASP A 183 -22.17 -14.76 -0.70
C ASP A 183 -20.95 -13.83 -0.53
N LEU A 184 -19.77 -14.24 -1.02
CA LEU A 184 -18.58 -13.39 -1.11
C LEU A 184 -18.62 -12.50 -2.37
N ASP A 185 -19.11 -13.04 -3.48
CA ASP A 185 -19.28 -12.28 -4.73
C ASP A 185 -20.24 -11.10 -4.54
N ASP A 186 -21.31 -11.26 -3.76
CA ASP A 186 -22.26 -10.19 -3.40
C ASP A 186 -21.59 -9.04 -2.63
N LEU A 187 -20.46 -9.31 -1.96
CA LEU A 187 -19.62 -8.31 -1.30
C LEU A 187 -18.52 -7.75 -2.21
N GLY A 188 -18.51 -8.14 -3.48
CA GLY A 188 -17.49 -7.77 -4.46
C GLY A 188 -16.21 -8.58 -4.37
N ILE A 189 -16.15 -9.60 -3.50
CA ILE A 189 -14.95 -10.41 -3.28
C ILE A 189 -14.98 -11.61 -4.23
N THR A 190 -14.32 -11.45 -5.38
CA THR A 190 -14.26 -12.50 -6.40
C THR A 190 -12.90 -13.19 -6.43
N ASN A 191 -12.85 -14.40 -7.00
CA ASN A 191 -11.60 -15.14 -7.20
C ASN A 191 -10.55 -14.35 -8.02
N GLN A 192 -10.98 -13.46 -8.92
CA GLN A 192 -10.06 -12.62 -9.69
C GLN A 192 -9.39 -11.57 -8.80
N GLU A 193 -10.13 -11.00 -7.85
CA GLU A 193 -9.55 -10.04 -6.90
C GLU A 193 -8.57 -10.69 -5.93
N LEU A 194 -8.82 -11.95 -5.56
CA LEU A 194 -7.93 -12.76 -4.73
C LEU A 194 -6.61 -13.15 -5.44
N LEU A 195 -6.50 -12.94 -6.76
CA LEU A 195 -5.28 -13.12 -7.55
C LEU A 195 -4.61 -11.79 -7.94
N GLY A 196 -5.26 -10.66 -7.64
CA GLY A 196 -4.79 -9.33 -8.06
C GLY A 196 -3.67 -8.77 -7.20
N ASP A 197 -3.26 -7.54 -7.52
CA ASP A 197 -2.17 -6.83 -6.81
C ASP A 197 -2.45 -6.60 -5.31
N ASN A 198 -3.72 -6.66 -4.89
CA ASN A 198 -4.15 -6.52 -3.49
C ASN A 198 -4.73 -7.82 -2.90
N ALA A 199 -4.25 -8.99 -3.35
CA ALA A 199 -4.77 -10.29 -2.93
C ALA A 199 -4.83 -10.46 -1.40
N ASN A 200 -3.79 -10.03 -0.66
CA ASN A 200 -3.76 -10.11 0.81
C ASN A 200 -4.87 -9.29 1.47
N GLY A 201 -5.07 -8.04 1.02
CA GLY A 201 -6.13 -7.18 1.55
C GLY A 201 -7.51 -7.78 1.29
N ARG A 202 -7.73 -8.29 0.07
CA ARG A 202 -9.00 -8.94 -0.30
C ARG A 202 -9.26 -10.23 0.45
N LEU A 203 -8.21 -10.99 0.74
CA LEU A 203 -8.30 -12.18 1.58
C LEU A 203 -8.68 -11.83 3.03
N ALA A 204 -8.08 -10.77 3.59
CA ALA A 204 -8.46 -10.27 4.91
C ALA A 204 -9.91 -9.76 4.94
N ASP A 205 -10.35 -9.04 3.91
CA ASP A 205 -11.74 -8.58 3.76
C ASP A 205 -12.71 -9.78 3.72
N ALA A 206 -12.36 -10.84 2.98
CA ALA A 206 -13.17 -12.05 2.87
C ALA A 206 -13.37 -12.75 4.22
N ILE A 207 -12.28 -12.91 4.96
CA ILE A 207 -12.31 -13.56 6.28
C ILE A 207 -13.01 -12.65 7.30
N GLY A 208 -12.74 -11.34 7.27
CA GLY A 208 -13.37 -10.34 8.12
C GLY A 208 -14.88 -10.15 7.87
N ALA A 209 -15.36 -10.51 6.68
CA ALA A 209 -16.78 -10.45 6.33
C ALA A 209 -17.59 -11.65 6.84
N LEU A 210 -16.97 -12.77 7.21
CA LEU A 210 -17.68 -13.99 7.66
C LEU A 210 -18.71 -13.72 8.78
N PRO A 211 -18.38 -12.96 9.85
CA PRO A 211 -19.36 -12.62 10.89
C PRO A 211 -20.62 -11.92 10.36
N MET A 212 -20.45 -11.04 9.37
CA MET A 212 -21.54 -10.29 8.76
C MET A 212 -22.40 -11.20 7.88
N ILE A 213 -21.79 -12.01 7.01
CA ILE A 213 -22.51 -12.97 6.14
C ILE A 213 -23.32 -13.94 6.99
N VAL A 214 -22.72 -14.47 8.06
CA VAL A 214 -23.41 -15.40 8.96
C VAL A 214 -24.58 -14.75 9.68
N ALA A 215 -24.47 -13.47 10.04
CA ALA A 215 -25.59 -12.72 10.61
C ALA A 215 -26.72 -12.49 9.59
N GLU A 216 -26.38 -12.12 8.35
CA GLU A 216 -27.34 -11.88 7.27
C GLU A 216 -28.15 -13.14 6.93
N LYS A 217 -27.49 -14.31 6.89
CA LYS A 217 -28.16 -15.59 6.67
C LYS A 217 -28.91 -16.12 7.90
N GLY A 218 -28.96 -15.38 9.00
CA GLY A 218 -29.65 -15.78 10.23
C GLY A 218 -28.94 -16.85 11.04
N GLY A 219 -27.67 -17.15 10.75
CA GLY A 219 -26.86 -18.11 11.50
C GLY A 219 -26.38 -17.57 12.84
N ALA A 220 -26.29 -16.25 13.00
CA ALA A 220 -25.94 -15.60 14.26
C ALA A 220 -26.60 -14.22 14.40
N GLN A 221 -26.49 -13.62 15.59
CA GLN A 221 -26.93 -12.24 15.78
C GLN A 221 -25.95 -11.27 15.11
N PRO A 222 -26.39 -10.13 14.56
CA PRO A 222 -25.47 -9.12 14.04
C PRO A 222 -24.48 -8.66 15.11
N VAL A 223 -23.19 -8.59 14.78
CA VAL A 223 -22.20 -7.96 15.66
C VAL A 223 -22.52 -6.47 15.72
N PRO A 224 -22.74 -5.88 16.91
CA PRO A 224 -22.90 -4.44 17.02
C PRO A 224 -21.68 -3.77 16.39
N ALA A 225 -21.92 -2.81 15.49
CA ALA A 225 -20.84 -1.91 15.11
C ALA A 225 -20.26 -1.32 16.41
N PRO A 226 -18.92 -1.23 16.55
CA PRO A 226 -18.32 -0.57 17.69
C PRO A 226 -19.06 0.73 17.91
N ALA A 227 -19.69 0.88 19.09
CA ALA A 227 -20.46 2.07 19.40
C ALA A 227 -19.55 3.23 19.06
N ALA A 228 -19.94 4.03 18.05
CA ALA A 228 -19.05 5.01 17.46
C ALA A 228 -18.39 5.74 18.62
N ALA A 229 -17.07 5.51 18.78
CA ALA A 229 -16.29 6.34 19.67
C ALA A 229 -16.68 7.75 19.25
N GLN A 230 -17.14 8.56 20.23
CA GLN A 230 -17.61 9.93 19.97
C GLN A 230 -16.73 10.50 18.87
N PRO A 231 -17.32 11.02 17.78
CA PRO A 231 -16.54 11.45 16.63
C PRO A 231 -15.36 12.22 17.20
N PRO A 232 -14.10 11.81 16.91
CA PRO A 232 -12.94 12.53 17.43
C PRO A 232 -13.25 14.01 17.17
N PRO A 233 -13.19 14.88 18.20
CA PRO A 233 -13.69 16.24 18.11
C PRO A 233 -13.22 16.78 16.79
N ALA A 234 -14.17 17.09 15.88
CA ALA A 234 -13.90 17.24 14.46
C ALA A 234 -12.56 17.95 14.32
N GLY A 235 -11.55 17.16 13.97
CA GLY A 235 -10.16 17.58 13.93
C GLY A 235 -9.95 18.40 12.68
N ASP A 236 -10.91 19.27 12.38
CA ASP A 236 -10.88 20.33 11.40
C ASP A 236 -9.92 21.41 11.93
N GLU A 237 -8.70 21.01 12.28
CA GLU A 237 -7.60 21.81 11.77
C GLU A 237 -7.72 21.68 10.26
N VAL A 238 -8.27 22.73 9.64
CA VAL A 238 -8.08 23.02 8.23
C VAL A 238 -6.63 22.68 7.96
N SER A 239 -6.37 21.57 7.25
CA SER A 239 -5.01 21.11 7.03
C SER A 239 -4.21 22.33 6.60
N GLY A 240 -3.28 22.75 7.45
CA GLY A 240 -2.42 23.89 7.16
C GLY A 240 -1.90 23.68 5.73
N PRO A 241 -1.87 24.73 4.90
CA PRO A 241 -1.77 24.61 3.45
C PRO A 241 -0.81 23.49 3.05
N GLY A 242 -1.37 22.38 2.56
CA GLY A 242 -0.60 21.18 2.26
C GLY A 242 0.52 21.49 1.26
N VAL A 243 1.53 20.62 1.20
CA VAL A 243 2.71 20.78 0.33
C VAL A 243 2.32 21.14 -1.11
N GLY A 244 1.18 20.63 -1.60
CA GLY A 244 0.59 21.01 -2.89
C GLY A 244 0.44 22.52 -3.13
N ARG A 245 0.10 23.33 -2.12
CA ARG A 245 0.02 24.79 -2.26
C ARG A 245 1.37 25.43 -2.50
N TYR A 246 2.43 24.92 -1.87
CA TYR A 246 3.80 25.39 -2.11
C TYR A 246 4.31 24.97 -3.49
N ILE A 247 3.88 23.81 -4.00
CA ILE A 247 4.17 23.38 -5.38
C ILE A 247 3.54 24.36 -6.38
N PHE A 248 2.25 24.68 -6.23
CA PHE A 248 1.58 25.65 -7.12
C PHE A 248 2.16 27.06 -7.00
N MET A 249 2.49 27.54 -5.80
CA MET A 249 3.18 28.82 -5.63
C MET A 249 4.58 28.81 -6.25
N GLY A 250 5.33 27.72 -6.11
CA GLY A 250 6.64 27.55 -6.72
C GLY A 250 6.57 27.67 -8.24
N ILE A 251 5.63 26.95 -8.87
CA ILE A 251 5.38 27.03 -10.32
C ILE A 251 5.00 28.46 -10.73
N ALA A 252 4.10 29.12 -9.99
CA ALA A 252 3.67 30.48 -10.31
C ALA A 252 4.82 31.50 -10.24
N ILE A 253 5.65 31.44 -9.20
CA ILE A 253 6.83 32.31 -9.05
C ILE A 253 7.82 32.08 -10.20
N LEU A 254 8.06 30.81 -10.56
CA LEU A 254 8.99 30.44 -11.63
C LEU A 254 8.51 30.95 -13.00
N LEU A 255 7.20 30.88 -13.27
CA LEU A 255 6.62 31.44 -14.48
C LEU A 255 6.72 32.97 -14.54
N ILE A 256 6.47 33.67 -13.42
CA ILE A 256 6.59 35.13 -13.35
C ILE A 256 8.05 35.56 -13.57
N ALA A 257 8.99 34.93 -12.87
CA ALA A 257 10.41 35.21 -13.02
C ALA A 257 10.90 34.92 -14.45
N GLY A 258 10.51 33.78 -15.01
CA GLY A 258 10.81 33.41 -16.40
C GLY A 258 10.27 34.43 -17.41
N GLY A 259 9.03 34.89 -17.21
CA GLY A 259 8.41 35.93 -18.03
C GLY A 259 9.16 37.27 -17.96
N LEU A 260 9.55 37.71 -16.76
CA LEU A 260 10.32 38.96 -16.58
C LEU A 260 11.70 38.90 -17.24
N VAL A 261 12.41 37.78 -17.10
CA VAL A 261 13.71 37.57 -17.76
C VAL A 261 13.56 37.62 -19.27
N TRP A 262 12.51 37.01 -19.83
CA TRP A 262 12.25 37.05 -21.26
C TRP A 262 11.97 38.47 -21.76
N ILE A 263 11.17 39.26 -21.04
CA ILE A 263 10.89 40.67 -21.36
C ILE A 263 12.17 41.51 -21.36
N ILE A 264 13.02 41.35 -20.33
CA ILE A 264 14.30 42.07 -20.23
C ILE A 264 15.23 41.66 -21.39
N ALA A 265 15.33 40.37 -21.69
CA ALA A 265 16.14 39.87 -22.80
C ALA A 265 15.65 40.42 -24.15
N ALA A 266 14.33 40.48 -24.37
CA ALA A 266 13.75 41.07 -25.56
C ALA A 266 14.04 42.58 -25.67
N ALA A 267 13.95 43.32 -24.56
CA ALA A 267 14.25 44.75 -24.52
C ALA A 267 15.73 45.09 -24.74
N VAL A 268 16.66 44.23 -24.27
CA VAL A 268 18.09 44.37 -24.55
C VAL A 268 18.39 44.04 -26.01
N ARG A 269 17.73 43.02 -26.57
CA ARG A 269 17.91 42.63 -27.96
C ARG A 269 17.39 43.68 -28.95
N SER A 270 16.28 44.36 -28.64
CA SER A 270 15.74 45.43 -29.50
C SER A 270 16.62 46.68 -29.53
N ARG A 271 17.36 46.98 -28.45
CA ARG A 271 18.32 48.09 -28.41
C ARG A 271 19.63 47.81 -29.16
N GLY A 272 19.92 46.55 -29.48
CA GLY A 272 21.14 46.16 -30.20
C GLY A 272 21.04 46.22 -31.72
N SER A 273 19.85 46.51 -32.29
CA SER A 273 19.62 46.53 -33.74
C SER A 273 19.61 47.92 -34.38
N GLU A 274 19.81 48.99 -33.61
CA GLU A 274 19.85 50.38 -34.10
C GLU A 274 21.28 50.97 -34.16
N SER A 275 22.32 50.15 -34.01
CA SER A 275 23.73 50.55 -34.14
C SER A 275 24.43 49.90 -35.32
#